data_AF-A0A0N0D8D1-F1
#
_entry.id   AF-A0A0N0D8D1-F1
#
_cell.length_a   1.000
_cell.length_b   1.000
_cell.length_c   1.000
_cell.angle_alpha   90.00
_cell.angle_beta   90.00
_cell.angle_gamma   90.00
#
_symmetry.space_group_name_H-M   'P 1'
#
loop_
_entity.id
_entity.type
_entity.pdbx_description
1 polymer ?
#
loop_
_entity_poly.entity_id
_entity_poly.type
_entity_poly.pdbx_seq_one_letter_code
_entity_poly.pdbx_strand_id
1 'polypeptide(L)' 'MSKPFENDRNYVLGDPELELFGGREKLAQWRHKSTGPAYYKIGRRVVYRGSNLNAWLEANLVDPNAGSAS' A
#
# COMPACT_ATOMS: atom_id res chain seq x y z
N MET A 1 -3.77 -12.98 11.56
CA MET A 1 -3.85 -11.52 11.40
C MET A 1 -4.83 -11.21 10.28
N SER A 2 -5.85 -10.41 10.53
CA SER A 2 -6.73 -9.93 9.46
C SER A 2 -5.95 -8.98 8.57
N LYS A 3 -5.85 -9.31 7.28
CA LYS A 3 -5.21 -8.44 6.30
C LYS A 3 -6.16 -7.28 6.00
N PRO A 4 -5.69 -6.02 5.95
CA PRO A 4 -6.55 -4.88 5.67
C PRO A 4 -7.08 -4.87 4.23
N PHE A 5 -6.46 -5.61 3.32
CA PHE A 5 -6.88 -5.74 1.93
C PHE A 5 -7.14 -7.19 1.54
N GLU A 6 -8.15 -7.40 0.69
CA GLU A 6 -8.46 -8.70 0.10
C GLU A 6 -7.45 -9.04 -0.99
N ASN A 7 -6.72 -10.15 -0.87
CA ASN A 7 -5.57 -10.47 -1.73
C ASN A 7 -5.88 -10.50 -3.23
N ASP A 8 -7.04 -11.03 -3.61
CA ASP A 8 -7.43 -11.17 -5.01
C ASP A 8 -8.16 -9.93 -5.57
N ARG A 9 -8.50 -8.98 -4.69
CA ARG A 9 -9.19 -7.75 -5.10
C ARG A 9 -8.22 -6.74 -5.68
N ASN A 10 -8.71 -6.03 -6.69
CA ASN A 10 -8.02 -4.90 -7.29
C ASN A 10 -8.63 -3.59 -6.75
N TYR A 11 -7.77 -2.67 -6.36
CA TYR A 11 -8.09 -1.38 -5.79
C TYR A 11 -7.64 -0.26 -6.72
N VAL A 12 -8.47 0.76 -6.90
CA VAL A 12 -8.16 1.92 -7.75
C VAL A 12 -8.06 3.19 -6.92
N LEU A 13 -7.41 4.20 -7.49
CA LEU A 13 -7.33 5.51 -6.83
C LEU A 13 -8.73 6.06 -6.57
N GLY A 14 -9.08 6.20 -5.29
CA GLY A 14 -10.38 6.65 -4.84
C GLY A 14 -11.18 5.62 -4.06
N ASP A 15 -10.75 4.34 -4.03
CA ASP A 15 -11.28 3.37 -3.08
C ASP A 15 -10.99 3.85 -1.63
N PRO A 16 -12.00 3.82 -0.74
CA PRO A 16 -11.84 4.27 0.65
C PRO A 16 -10.83 3.42 1.43
N GLU A 17 -10.65 2.16 1.05
CA GLU A 17 -9.65 1.27 1.66
C GLU A 17 -8.21 1.80 1.46
N LEU A 18 -7.95 2.52 0.35
CA LEU A 18 -6.63 3.12 0.13
C LEU A 18 -6.36 4.36 0.99
N GLU A 19 -7.39 4.92 1.64
CA GLU A 19 -7.22 6.04 2.59
C GLU A 19 -6.41 5.62 3.82
N LEU A 20 -6.24 4.30 4.06
CA LEU A 20 -5.32 3.77 5.08
C LEU A 20 -3.88 4.23 4.87
N PHE A 21 -3.43 4.36 3.61
CA PHE A 21 -2.10 4.90 3.28
C PHE A 21 -2.04 6.43 3.40
N GLY A 22 -3.20 7.06 3.49
CA GLY A 22 -3.46 8.49 3.39
C GLY A 22 -4.29 8.82 2.14
N GLY A 23 -4.65 10.09 2.01
CA GLY A 23 -5.41 10.57 0.86
C GLY A 23 -4.67 10.40 -0.48
N ARG A 24 -5.39 10.66 -1.57
CA ARG A 24 -4.89 10.52 -2.96
C ARG A 24 -3.58 11.28 -3.21
N GLU A 25 -3.39 12.40 -2.52
CA GLU A 25 -2.18 13.23 -2.59
C GLU A 25 -0.94 12.50 -2.07
N LYS A 26 -1.06 11.76 -0.96
CA LYS A 26 0.06 11.00 -0.40
C LYS A 26 0.47 9.87 -1.33
N LEU A 27 -0.50 9.16 -1.92
CA LEU A 27 -0.24 8.15 -2.96
C LEU A 27 0.38 8.77 -4.22
N ALA A 28 0.00 10.00 -4.59
CA ALA A 28 0.63 10.70 -5.71
C ALA A 28 2.09 11.07 -5.41
N GLN A 29 2.39 11.56 -4.19
CA GLN A 29 3.76 11.82 -3.76
C GLN A 29 4.63 10.55 -3.74
N TRP A 30 4.08 9.45 -3.24
CA TRP A 30 4.73 8.14 -3.23
C TRP A 30 5.12 7.68 -4.63
N ARG A 31 4.20 7.78 -5.60
CA ARG A 31 4.52 7.48 -7.01
C ARG A 31 5.62 8.37 -7.58
N HIS A 32 5.63 9.66 -7.25
CA HIS A 32 6.69 10.57 -7.72
C HIS A 32 8.05 10.23 -7.10
N LYS A 33 8.06 9.74 -5.85
CA LYS A 33 9.28 9.34 -5.12
C LYS A 33 9.64 7.87 -5.33
N SER A 34 8.99 7.16 -6.25
CA SER A 34 9.15 5.71 -6.47
C SER A 34 9.09 4.89 -5.18
N THR A 35 8.28 5.35 -4.22
CA THR A 35 8.07 4.73 -2.91
C THR A 35 6.63 4.22 -2.83
N GLY A 36 6.38 3.15 -2.07
CA GLY A 36 5.02 2.64 -1.83
C GLY A 36 4.76 1.25 -2.43
N PRO A 37 3.51 0.77 -2.32
CA PRO A 37 3.14 -0.56 -2.77
C PRO A 37 3.20 -0.71 -4.30
N ALA A 38 3.48 -1.92 -4.76
CA ALA A 38 3.51 -2.23 -6.19
C ALA A 38 2.13 -2.04 -6.82
N TYR A 39 2.10 -1.44 -8.01
CA TYR A 39 0.89 -1.11 -8.75
C TYR A 39 1.02 -1.48 -10.23
N TYR A 40 -0.13 -1.74 -10.84
CA TYR A 40 -0.26 -1.84 -12.29
C TYR A 40 -0.68 -0.49 -12.86
N LYS A 41 -0.05 -0.11 -13.97
CA LYS A 41 -0.45 1.07 -14.76
C LYS A 41 -1.15 0.59 -16.02
N ILE A 42 -2.46 0.81 -16.09
CA ILE A 42 -3.30 0.42 -17.22
C ILE A 42 -3.82 1.70 -17.88
N GLY A 43 -3.14 2.15 -18.93
CA GLY A 43 -3.39 3.43 -19.58
C GLY A 43 -3.22 4.60 -18.61
N ARG A 44 -4.32 5.29 -18.30
CA ARG A 44 -4.37 6.41 -17.32
C ARG A 44 -4.76 5.97 -15.91
N ARG A 45 -5.09 4.69 -15.70
CA ARG A 45 -5.54 4.15 -14.41
C ARG A 45 -4.39 3.47 -13.68
N VAL A 46 -4.33 3.69 -12.37
CA VAL A 46 -3.43 3.00 -11.44
C VAL A 46 -4.26 2.03 -10.62
N VAL A 47 -3.82 0.77 -10.59
CA VAL A 47 -4.51 -0.33 -9.90
C VAL A 47 -3.54 -1.00 -8.94
N TYR A 48 -3.96 -1.21 -7.71
CA TYR A 48 -3.22 -1.96 -6.69
C TYR A 48 -3.88 -3.32 -6.48
N ARG A 49 -3.08 -4.39 -6.45
CA ARG A 49 -3.55 -5.73 -6.04
C ARG A 49 -3.52 -5.79 -4.52
N GLY A 50 -4.56 -6.30 -3.86
CA GLY A 50 -4.58 -6.41 -2.40
C GLY A 50 -3.39 -7.19 -1.85
N SER A 51 -2.95 -8.24 -2.54
CA SER A 51 -1.74 -8.98 -2.14
C SER A 51 -0.48 -8.13 -2.12
N ASN A 52 -0.31 -7.21 -3.09
CA ASN A 52 0.82 -6.29 -3.13
C ASN A 52 0.73 -5.22 -2.04
N LEU A 53 -0.49 -4.73 -1.74
CA LEU A 53 -0.72 -3.79 -0.65
C LEU A 53 -0.35 -4.41 0.70
N ASN A 54 -0.82 -5.63 0.95
CA ASN A 54 -0.51 -6.38 2.15
C ASN A 54 0.99 -6.67 2.26
N ALA A 55 1.62 -7.18 1.19
CA ALA A 55 3.05 -7.46 1.19
C ALA A 55 3.89 -6.20 1.47
N TRP A 56 3.49 -5.05 0.93
CA TRP A 56 4.15 -3.79 1.23
C TRP A 56 3.98 -3.36 2.69
N LEU A 57 2.77 -3.48 3.26
CA LEU A 57 2.54 -3.21 4.67
C LEU A 57 3.38 -4.12 5.57
N GLU A 58 3.45 -5.40 5.26
CA GLU A 58 4.28 -6.38 5.99
C GLU A 58 5.76 -6.00 5.89
N ALA A 59 6.25 -5.58 4.72
CA ALA A 59 7.64 -5.15 4.53
C ALA A 59 7.99 -3.79 5.17
N ASN A 60 7.00 -2.92 5.39
CA ASN A 60 7.16 -1.61 6.01
C ASN A 60 6.67 -1.59 7.47
N LEU A 61 6.40 -2.76 8.05
CA LEU A 61 6.00 -2.89 9.44
C LEU A 61 7.18 -2.48 10.33
N VAL A 62 7.04 -1.34 11.00
CA VAL A 62 7.98 -0.92 12.03
C VAL A 62 7.53 -1.57 13.33
N ASP A 63 8.27 -2.58 13.79
CA ASP A 63 8.09 -3.15 15.12
C ASP A 63 8.89 -2.31 16.14
N PRO A 64 8.22 -1.56 17.03
CA PRO A 64 8.91 -0.69 17.98
C PRO A 64 9.69 -1.46 19.06
N ASN A 65 9.49 -2.78 19.17
CA ASN A 65 10.13 -3.62 20.18
C ASN A 65 11.29 -4.46 19.61
N ALA A 66 11.36 -4.63 18.29
CA ALA A 66 12.43 -5.32 17.58
C ALA A 66 13.79 -4.62 17.71
N GLY A 67 13.81 -3.36 18.13
CA GLY A 67 15.02 -2.58 18.43
C GLY A 67 15.53 -2.71 19.88
N SER A 68 14.82 -3.42 20.77
CA SER A 68 15.17 -3.56 22.19
C SER A 68 15.90 -4.88 22.47
N ALA A 69 16.80 -5.30 21.59
CA ALA A 69 17.68 -6.44 21.79
C ALA A 69 19.13 -6.01 21.57
N SER A 70 19.71 -5.34 22.57
CA SER A 70 21.15 -5.18 22.74
C SER A 70 21.46 -5.01 24.22
#